data_AF-A0A8H8QQI0-F1
#
_entry.id   AF-A0A8H8QQI0-F1
#
_cell.length_a   1.000
_cell.length_b   1.000
_cell.length_c   1.000
_cell.angle_alpha   90.00
_cell.angle_beta   90.00
_cell.angle_gamma   90.00
#
_symmetry.space_group_name_H-M   'P 1'
#
loop_
_entity.id
_entity.type
_entity.pdbx_description
1 polymer ?
#
loop_
_entity_poly.entity_id
_entity_poly.type
_entity_poly.pdbx_seq_one_letter_code
_entity_poly.pdbx_strand_id
1 'polypeptide(L)'
;MARNQEKAQSMLYRFREAQATSLGLSPKANVRRPRLASTVTSLKEAEKWRGEVIREISRKVSKIQDFGLTDYEVRDLNDEINKLLREKGHWENQILALGGANYKRGVPSMLGDEGKVGGKGGYKYFGRAKDLPGVKELFERRGTEGEEAGRREDRWERFRNLPRSYYGDEDEDDGVLLEEERKEEEREWRERYLALMMGVKRDLRRRDAGVGEEEEMDISDNEEEGSNGGIEVPTIPRPSPIPWKESMQALAQSYDSQYAQPEDASSTLESGKRPQEEEVEEEGGGKRQKGPSGQVISTTQAEAPTVAMVYSIFSGEDLQHPAIPDREAIEKMILQAKKRQLKQEYVGSS
;
A
#
# COMPACT_ATOMS: atom_id res chain seq x y z
N MET A 1 -49.14 -14.84 53.66
CA MET A 1 -49.22 -14.49 52.22
C MET A 1 -48.10 -15.22 51.49
N ALA A 2 -48.41 -15.93 50.41
CA ALA A 2 -47.42 -16.62 49.57
C ALA A 2 -46.38 -15.63 48.98
N ARG A 3 -45.15 -16.12 48.74
CA ARG A 3 -44.05 -15.30 48.18
C ARG A 3 -44.40 -14.87 46.75
N ASN A 4 -43.86 -13.76 46.27
CA ASN A 4 -44.24 -13.22 44.94
C ASN A 4 -43.99 -14.23 43.80
N GLN A 5 -42.95 -15.07 43.94
CA GLN A 5 -42.65 -16.16 43.02
C GLN A 5 -43.76 -17.22 42.97
N GLU A 6 -44.32 -17.60 44.11
CA GLU A 6 -45.41 -18.60 44.19
C GLU A 6 -46.70 -18.03 43.61
N LYS A 7 -46.98 -16.73 43.84
CA LYS A 7 -48.12 -16.03 43.24
C LYS A 7 -48.04 -15.99 41.71
N ALA A 8 -46.85 -15.73 41.17
CA ALA A 8 -46.57 -15.74 39.73
C ALA A 8 -46.62 -17.16 39.11
N GLN A 9 -46.50 -18.21 39.91
CA GLN A 9 -46.61 -19.60 39.43
C GLN A 9 -48.03 -20.18 39.53
N SER A 10 -48.96 -19.45 40.14
CA SER A 10 -50.36 -19.90 40.28
C SER A 10 -51.02 -20.16 38.92
N MET A 11 -51.95 -21.13 38.87
CA MET A 11 -52.70 -21.47 37.65
C MET A 11 -53.44 -20.26 37.07
N LEU A 12 -53.99 -19.40 37.93
CA LEU A 12 -54.70 -18.19 37.51
C LEU A 12 -53.76 -17.18 36.85
N TYR A 13 -52.56 -16.97 37.40
CA TYR A 13 -51.57 -16.09 36.80
C TYR A 13 -51.13 -16.61 35.43
N ARG A 14 -50.82 -17.90 35.30
CA ARG A 14 -50.48 -18.54 34.01
C ARG A 14 -51.63 -18.45 33.01
N PHE A 15 -52.87 -18.61 33.45
CA PHE A 15 -54.05 -18.46 32.59
C PHE A 15 -54.21 -17.03 32.08
N ARG A 16 -54.09 -16.02 32.96
CA ARG A 16 -54.14 -14.60 32.54
C ARG A 16 -52.96 -14.25 31.62
N GLU A 17 -51.77 -14.80 31.87
CA GLU A 17 -50.60 -14.61 31.01
C GLU A 17 -50.84 -15.24 29.63
N ALA A 18 -51.37 -16.46 29.55
CA ALA A 18 -51.73 -17.11 28.30
C ALA A 18 -52.81 -16.32 27.53
N GLN A 19 -53.82 -15.81 28.21
CA GLN A 19 -54.88 -14.98 27.63
C GLN A 19 -54.35 -13.62 27.14
N ALA A 20 -53.46 -12.98 27.90
CA ALA A 20 -52.82 -11.74 27.47
C ALA A 20 -51.84 -11.96 26.30
N THR A 21 -51.23 -13.15 26.22
CA THR A 21 -50.38 -13.56 25.10
C THR A 21 -51.21 -13.82 23.84
N SER A 22 -52.36 -14.49 23.95
CA SER A 22 -53.24 -14.72 22.80
C SER A 22 -53.87 -13.43 22.27
N LEU A 23 -54.14 -12.47 23.15
CA LEU A 23 -54.65 -11.14 22.79
C LEU A 23 -53.54 -10.20 22.26
N GLY A 24 -52.29 -10.64 22.22
CA GLY A 24 -51.15 -9.84 21.75
C GLY A 24 -50.78 -8.63 22.64
N LEU A 25 -51.42 -8.49 23.81
CA LEU A 25 -51.21 -7.38 24.75
C LEU A 25 -49.98 -7.60 25.64
N SER A 26 -49.56 -8.85 25.85
CA SER A 26 -48.40 -9.15 26.68
C SER A 26 -47.13 -9.30 25.81
N PRO A 27 -46.12 -8.43 25.99
CA PRO A 27 -44.79 -8.77 25.50
C PRO A 27 -44.34 -10.00 26.31
N LYS A 28 -44.11 -11.13 25.64
CA LYS A 28 -43.61 -12.36 26.27
C LYS A 28 -42.38 -12.03 27.13
N ALA A 29 -42.58 -11.86 28.43
CA ALA A 29 -41.60 -11.25 29.34
C ALA A 29 -40.38 -12.16 29.59
N ASN A 30 -40.49 -13.42 29.19
CA ASN A 30 -39.50 -14.47 29.44
C ASN A 30 -39.09 -15.22 28.16
N VAL A 31 -39.18 -14.60 26.97
CA VAL A 31 -38.53 -15.21 25.81
C VAL A 31 -37.04 -15.09 26.05
N ARG A 32 -36.36 -16.23 26.10
CA ARG A 32 -34.91 -16.25 26.14
C ARG A 32 -34.40 -15.84 24.76
N ARG A 33 -33.42 -14.94 24.74
CA ARG A 33 -32.70 -14.57 23.53
C ARG A 33 -32.22 -15.79 22.76
N PRO A 34 -32.50 -15.88 21.44
CA PRO A 34 -31.98 -16.95 20.59
C PRO A 34 -30.45 -16.98 20.62
N ARG A 35 -29.85 -18.17 20.60
CA ARG A 35 -28.38 -18.31 20.59
C ARG A 35 -27.74 -17.92 19.25
N LEU A 36 -28.47 -18.13 18.16
CA LEU A 36 -28.03 -17.83 16.80
C LEU A 36 -28.78 -16.59 16.32
N ALA A 37 -28.06 -15.51 16.03
CA ALA A 37 -28.70 -14.28 15.53
C ALA A 37 -29.39 -14.51 14.17
N SER A 38 -28.86 -15.40 13.33
CA SER A 38 -29.37 -15.71 11.99
C SER A 38 -30.78 -16.29 11.96
N THR A 39 -31.28 -16.85 13.07
CA THR A 39 -32.64 -17.41 13.12
C THR A 39 -33.73 -16.34 13.14
N VAL A 40 -33.37 -15.10 13.50
CA VAL A 40 -34.31 -13.98 13.57
C VAL A 40 -34.33 -13.28 12.22
N THR A 41 -35.49 -13.32 11.57
CA THR A 41 -35.73 -12.67 10.26
C THR A 41 -36.38 -11.29 10.38
N SER A 42 -36.91 -10.96 11.56
CA SER A 42 -37.57 -9.67 11.81
C SER A 42 -36.56 -8.63 12.33
N LEU A 43 -36.46 -7.50 11.62
CA LEU A 43 -35.55 -6.40 11.97
C LEU A 43 -35.87 -5.83 13.36
N LYS A 44 -37.16 -5.60 13.67
CA LYS A 44 -37.61 -5.07 14.98
C LYS A 44 -37.23 -6.00 16.13
N GLU A 45 -37.27 -7.30 15.90
CA GLU A 45 -36.88 -8.29 16.90
C GLU A 45 -35.36 -8.32 17.08
N ALA A 46 -34.59 -8.27 16.00
CA ALA A 46 -33.13 -8.21 16.06
C ALA A 46 -32.63 -6.95 16.81
N GLU A 47 -33.25 -5.79 16.57
CA GLU A 47 -32.95 -4.56 17.31
C GLU A 47 -33.30 -4.65 18.79
N LYS A 48 -34.42 -5.30 19.14
CA LYS A 48 -34.80 -5.57 20.53
C LYS A 48 -33.73 -6.41 21.23
N TRP A 49 -33.30 -7.51 20.63
CA TRP A 49 -32.26 -8.40 21.19
C TRP A 49 -30.90 -7.70 21.32
N ARG A 50 -30.52 -6.89 20.33
CA ARG A 50 -29.33 -6.03 20.42
C ARG A 50 -29.41 -5.10 21.63
N GLY A 51 -30.54 -4.44 21.83
CA GLY A 51 -30.77 -3.55 22.97
C GLY A 51 -30.75 -4.28 24.32
N GLU A 52 -31.15 -5.55 24.36
CA GLU A 52 -31.10 -6.38 25.57
C GLU A 52 -29.66 -6.74 25.93
N VAL A 53 -28.86 -7.17 24.95
CA VAL A 53 -27.42 -7.44 25.12
C VAL A 53 -26.68 -6.21 25.62
N ILE A 54 -26.96 -5.02 25.08
CA ILE A 54 -26.34 -3.77 25.54
C ILE A 54 -26.69 -3.46 27.00
N ARG A 55 -27.94 -3.71 27.41
CA ARG A 55 -28.34 -3.53 28.82
C ARG A 55 -27.66 -4.55 29.74
N GLU A 56 -27.48 -5.78 29.31
CA GLU A 56 -26.71 -6.79 30.05
C GLU A 56 -25.24 -6.39 30.21
N ILE A 57 -24.60 -5.92 29.12
CA ILE A 57 -23.23 -5.38 29.17
C ILE A 57 -23.15 -4.26 30.19
N SER A 58 -24.07 -3.28 30.12
CA SER A 58 -24.07 -2.12 31.03
C SER A 58 -24.17 -2.54 32.50
N ARG A 59 -25.07 -3.48 32.82
CA ARG A 59 -25.19 -4.02 34.19
C ARG A 59 -23.92 -4.72 34.67
N LYS A 60 -23.27 -5.50 33.81
CA LYS A 60 -22.02 -6.19 34.16
C LYS A 60 -20.84 -5.24 34.29
N VAL A 61 -20.75 -4.21 33.43
CA VAL A 61 -19.74 -3.16 33.55
C VAL A 61 -19.87 -2.43 34.88
N SER A 62 -21.10 -2.09 35.30
CA SER A 62 -21.33 -1.52 36.64
C SER A 62 -20.91 -2.48 37.75
N LYS A 63 -21.26 -3.77 37.66
CA LYS A 63 -20.88 -4.79 38.66
C LYS A 63 -19.36 -5.01 38.79
N ILE A 64 -18.61 -4.90 37.69
CA ILE A 64 -17.14 -5.04 37.72
C ILE A 64 -16.48 -3.92 38.56
N GLN A 65 -17.12 -2.76 38.68
CA GLN A 65 -16.59 -1.64 39.45
C GLN A 65 -16.77 -1.83 40.97
N ASP A 66 -17.48 -2.87 41.41
CA ASP A 66 -17.69 -3.15 42.84
C ASP A 66 -16.36 -3.61 43.49
N PHE A 67 -15.88 -2.86 44.50
CA PHE A 67 -14.65 -3.17 45.22
C PHE A 67 -14.72 -4.46 46.05
N GLY A 68 -15.92 -4.89 46.43
CA GLY A 68 -16.14 -6.12 47.20
C GLY A 68 -15.94 -7.42 46.42
N LEU A 69 -15.73 -7.33 45.10
CA LEU A 69 -15.56 -8.50 44.24
C LEU A 69 -14.11 -9.02 44.30
N THR A 70 -13.93 -10.33 44.22
CA THR A 70 -12.58 -10.92 44.15
C THR A 70 -11.98 -10.79 42.75
N ASP A 71 -10.65 -10.85 42.66
CA ASP A 71 -9.96 -10.73 41.37
C ASP A 71 -10.31 -11.87 40.38
N TYR A 72 -10.72 -13.03 40.88
CA TYR A 72 -11.20 -14.14 40.03
C TYR A 72 -12.59 -13.84 39.45
N GLU A 73 -13.51 -13.39 40.28
CA GLU A 73 -14.85 -12.98 39.84
C GLU A 73 -14.79 -11.79 38.87
N VAL A 74 -13.85 -10.86 39.04
CA VAL A 74 -13.61 -9.78 38.08
C VAL A 74 -13.16 -10.33 36.72
N ARG A 75 -12.32 -11.37 36.67
CA ARG A 75 -11.93 -12.04 35.42
C ARG A 75 -13.12 -12.71 34.74
N ASP A 76 -13.91 -13.46 35.49
CA ASP A 76 -15.10 -14.14 34.97
C ASP A 76 -16.12 -13.14 34.41
N LEU A 77 -16.38 -12.03 35.13
CA LEU A 77 -17.26 -10.98 34.63
C LEU A 77 -16.69 -10.32 33.36
N ASN A 78 -15.37 -10.13 33.26
CA ASN A 78 -14.76 -9.57 32.07
C ASN A 78 -14.89 -10.51 30.86
N ASP A 79 -14.72 -11.82 31.06
CA ASP A 79 -14.96 -12.84 30.04
C ASP A 79 -16.41 -12.85 29.58
N GLU A 80 -17.35 -12.76 30.52
CA GLU A 80 -18.76 -12.67 30.23
C GLU A 80 -19.12 -11.40 29.42
N ILE A 81 -18.51 -10.26 29.72
CA ILE A 81 -18.71 -9.03 28.94
C ILE A 81 -18.13 -9.20 27.53
N ASN A 82 -16.93 -9.76 27.39
CA ASN A 82 -16.34 -10.02 26.08
C ASN A 82 -17.20 -10.98 25.24
N LYS A 83 -17.81 -11.99 25.87
CA LYS A 83 -18.78 -12.88 25.22
C LYS A 83 -20.02 -12.12 24.73
N LEU A 84 -20.58 -11.24 25.56
CA LEU A 84 -21.72 -10.40 25.17
C LEU A 84 -21.36 -9.39 24.08
N LEU A 85 -20.12 -8.88 24.03
CA LEU A 85 -19.66 -7.99 22.96
C LEU A 85 -19.57 -8.70 21.60
N ARG A 86 -19.13 -9.96 21.59
CA ARG A 86 -19.17 -10.79 20.37
C ARG A 86 -20.61 -11.04 19.94
N GLU A 87 -21.48 -11.37 20.89
CA GLU A 87 -22.91 -11.54 20.65
C GLU A 87 -23.56 -10.28 20.08
N LYS A 88 -23.27 -9.10 20.65
CA LYS A 88 -23.66 -7.80 20.10
C LYS A 88 -23.20 -7.65 18.65
N GLY A 89 -21.96 -8.01 18.34
CA GLY A 89 -21.43 -7.99 16.98
C GLY A 89 -22.20 -8.89 16.02
N HIS A 90 -22.62 -10.08 16.46
CA HIS A 90 -23.47 -10.97 15.67
C HIS A 90 -24.86 -10.37 15.41
N TRP A 91 -25.48 -9.76 16.43
CA TRP A 91 -26.76 -9.05 16.25
C TRP A 91 -26.63 -7.84 15.31
N GLU A 92 -25.53 -7.08 15.39
CA GLU A 92 -25.27 -5.96 14.48
C GLU A 92 -25.07 -6.43 13.03
N ASN A 93 -24.39 -7.56 12.82
CA ASN A 93 -24.28 -8.17 11.50
C ASN A 93 -25.62 -8.66 10.97
N GLN A 94 -26.46 -9.25 11.82
CA GLN A 94 -27.78 -9.72 11.41
C GLN A 94 -28.68 -8.53 11.03
N ILE A 95 -28.67 -7.45 11.80
CA ILE A 95 -29.44 -6.24 11.46
C ILE A 95 -28.96 -5.68 10.13
N LEU A 96 -27.65 -5.64 9.88
CA LEU A 96 -27.10 -5.23 8.60
C LEU A 96 -27.56 -6.16 7.45
N ALA A 97 -27.54 -7.48 7.66
CA ALA A 97 -27.96 -8.47 6.67
C ALA A 97 -29.46 -8.38 6.33
N LEU A 98 -30.29 -7.99 7.30
CA LEU A 98 -31.72 -7.70 7.10
C LEU A 98 -31.99 -6.32 6.47
N GLY A 99 -30.95 -5.56 6.10
CA GLY A 99 -31.08 -4.23 5.50
C GLY A 99 -31.33 -3.09 6.49
N GLY A 100 -31.04 -3.31 7.78
CA GLY A 100 -31.19 -2.32 8.84
C GLY A 100 -30.01 -1.38 9.01
N ALA A 101 -30.06 -0.56 10.07
CA ALA A 101 -29.05 0.44 10.35
C ALA A 101 -27.65 -0.17 10.62
N ASN A 102 -26.61 0.46 10.06
CA ASN A 102 -25.24 0.04 10.30
C ASN A 102 -24.68 0.64 11.60
N TYR A 103 -24.83 -0.09 12.71
CA TYR A 103 -24.32 0.32 14.02
C TYR A 103 -22.80 0.24 14.18
N LYS A 104 -22.06 -0.35 13.22
CA LYS A 104 -20.60 -0.41 13.27
C LYS A 104 -19.92 0.88 12.84
N ARG A 105 -20.56 1.65 11.95
CA ARG A 105 -19.92 2.78 11.23
C ARG A 105 -20.06 4.14 11.94
N GLY A 106 -20.94 4.26 12.94
CA GLY A 106 -21.30 5.57 13.51
C GLY A 106 -21.19 5.69 15.04
N VAL A 107 -20.80 4.63 15.74
CA VAL A 107 -20.74 4.64 17.20
C VAL A 107 -19.27 4.50 17.60
N PRO A 108 -18.60 5.60 18.03
CA PRO A 108 -17.36 5.47 18.80
C PRO A 108 -17.64 4.45 19.87
N SER A 109 -16.83 3.39 19.95
CA SER A 109 -17.07 2.25 20.85
C SER A 109 -17.56 2.76 22.20
N MET A 110 -18.87 2.66 22.49
CA MET A 110 -19.50 3.31 23.67
C MET A 110 -18.91 2.85 25.00
N LEU A 111 -18.04 1.86 24.93
CA LEU A 111 -17.29 1.28 26.02
C LEU A 111 -15.89 1.87 26.18
N GLY A 112 -15.72 3.15 25.83
CA GLY A 112 -14.50 3.92 26.07
C GLY A 112 -13.32 3.38 25.28
N ASP A 113 -13.13 3.88 24.06
CA ASP A 113 -11.86 3.75 23.37
C ASP A 113 -10.85 4.71 24.01
N GLU A 114 -10.42 4.37 25.22
CA GLU A 114 -9.36 5.08 25.91
C GLU A 114 -8.04 4.46 25.48
N GLY A 115 -7.67 4.61 24.20
CA GLY A 115 -6.36 4.50 23.53
C GLY A 115 -5.39 3.32 23.82
N LYS A 116 -5.65 2.51 24.84
CA LYS A 116 -4.73 1.56 25.47
C LYS A 116 -5.34 0.17 25.65
N VAL A 117 -6.61 -0.04 25.30
CA VAL A 117 -7.44 -1.19 25.78
C VAL A 117 -7.41 -2.46 24.92
N GLY A 118 -6.65 -2.49 23.84
CA GLY A 118 -6.54 -3.69 23.01
C GLY A 118 -5.42 -4.61 23.46
N GLY A 119 -5.71 -5.66 24.24
CA GLY A 119 -4.84 -6.83 24.27
C GLY A 119 -4.71 -7.41 22.85
N LYS A 120 -3.59 -8.07 22.55
CA LYS A 120 -3.41 -8.80 21.28
C LYS A 120 -4.59 -9.79 21.11
N GLY A 121 -5.42 -9.62 20.08
CA GLY A 121 -6.50 -10.57 19.74
C GLY A 121 -7.94 -10.14 20.03
N GLY A 122 -8.24 -8.85 20.22
CA GLY A 122 -9.62 -8.36 20.29
C GLY A 122 -10.36 -8.63 21.62
N TYR A 123 -9.64 -9.11 22.63
CA TYR A 123 -10.09 -9.19 24.02
C TYR A 123 -9.91 -7.83 24.70
N LYS A 124 -10.90 -7.40 25.49
CA LYS A 124 -10.94 -6.09 26.14
C LYS A 124 -11.06 -6.22 27.65
N TYR A 125 -10.46 -5.29 28.38
CA TYR A 125 -10.55 -5.22 29.84
C TYR A 125 -11.37 -4.00 30.26
N PHE A 126 -12.40 -4.22 31.08
CA PHE A 126 -13.35 -3.17 31.51
C PHE A 126 -13.20 -2.81 32.98
N GLY A 127 -13.28 -1.51 33.31
CA GLY A 127 -13.24 -1.03 34.70
C GLY A 127 -12.06 -1.63 35.49
N ARG A 128 -12.37 -2.18 36.67
CA ARG A 128 -11.40 -2.83 37.57
C ARG A 128 -10.66 -4.02 36.95
N ALA A 129 -11.18 -4.62 35.88
CA ALA A 129 -10.45 -5.69 35.19
C ALA A 129 -9.12 -5.22 34.59
N LYS A 130 -8.93 -3.90 34.41
CA LYS A 130 -7.64 -3.30 34.03
C LYS A 130 -6.63 -3.28 35.18
N ASP A 131 -7.10 -3.24 36.43
CA ASP A 131 -6.27 -3.16 37.64
C ASP A 131 -5.80 -4.53 38.13
N LEU A 132 -6.27 -5.61 37.48
CA LEU A 132 -5.87 -6.97 37.83
C LEU A 132 -4.34 -7.15 37.72
N PRO A 133 -3.72 -7.87 38.67
CA PRO A 133 -2.31 -8.23 38.59
C PRO A 133 -2.00 -8.93 37.25
N GLY A 134 -0.91 -8.54 36.59
CA GLY A 134 -0.51 -8.98 35.25
C GLY A 134 -1.19 -8.24 34.10
N VAL A 135 -2.50 -7.93 34.18
CA VAL A 135 -3.17 -7.10 33.16
C VAL A 135 -2.66 -5.67 33.26
N LYS A 136 -2.62 -5.12 34.47
CA LYS A 136 -2.12 -3.76 34.73
C LYS A 136 -0.70 -3.56 34.19
N GLU A 137 0.18 -4.54 34.39
CA GLU A 137 1.56 -4.51 33.88
C GLU A 137 1.61 -4.51 32.35
N LEU A 138 0.71 -5.23 31.66
CA LEU A 138 0.63 -5.20 30.19
C LEU A 138 0.22 -3.82 29.66
N PHE A 139 -0.69 -3.13 30.37
CA PHE A 139 -1.11 -1.78 30.00
C PHE A 139 -0.03 -0.74 30.26
N GLU A 140 0.68 -0.84 31.38
CA GLU A 140 1.81 0.02 31.71
C GLU A 140 2.96 -0.19 30.73
N ARG A 141 3.37 -1.44 30.48
CA ARG A 141 4.41 -1.80 29.51
C ARG A 141 4.05 -1.36 28.09
N ARG A 142 2.81 -1.55 27.64
CA ARG A 142 2.37 -1.06 26.33
C ARG A 142 2.37 0.46 26.26
N GLY A 143 2.04 1.14 27.37
CA GLY A 143 2.15 2.58 27.49
C GLY A 143 3.58 3.05 27.29
N THR A 144 4.54 2.46 27.98
CA THR A 144 5.96 2.80 27.85
C THR A 144 6.52 2.44 26.48
N GLU A 145 6.20 1.26 25.93
CA GLU A 145 6.62 0.85 24.58
C GLU A 145 6.03 1.78 23.50
N GLY A 146 4.79 2.23 23.64
CA GLY A 146 4.16 3.19 22.74
C GLY A 146 4.82 4.58 22.81
N GLU A 147 5.16 5.05 24.01
CA GLU A 147 5.93 6.30 24.18
C GLU A 147 7.34 6.18 23.60
N GLU A 148 8.00 5.04 23.78
CA GLU A 148 9.31 4.78 23.18
C GLU A 148 9.26 4.67 21.65
N ALA A 149 8.20 4.06 21.11
CA ALA A 149 7.96 3.98 19.67
C ALA A 149 7.65 5.35 19.08
N GLY A 150 6.79 6.15 19.73
CA GLY A 150 6.54 7.54 19.35
C GLY A 150 7.84 8.36 19.38
N ARG A 151 8.65 8.24 20.44
CA ARG A 151 9.97 8.89 20.48
C ARG A 151 10.92 8.38 19.40
N ARG A 152 10.81 7.13 18.94
CA ARG A 152 11.59 6.60 17.81
C ARG A 152 11.11 7.19 16.49
N GLU A 153 9.80 7.23 16.28
CA GLU A 153 9.17 7.82 15.11
C GLU A 153 9.46 9.32 15.03
N ASP A 154 9.30 10.07 16.13
CA ASP A 154 9.68 11.49 16.23
C ASP A 154 11.16 11.71 15.92
N ARG A 155 12.04 10.79 16.37
CA ARG A 155 13.47 10.84 16.01
C ARG A 155 13.67 10.62 14.51
N TRP A 156 13.02 9.62 13.91
CA TRP A 156 13.13 9.30 12.49
C TRP A 156 12.49 10.36 11.58
N GLU A 157 11.38 10.96 12.01
CA GLU A 157 10.65 11.99 11.27
C GLU A 157 11.51 13.24 11.11
N ARG A 158 12.32 13.58 12.12
CA ARG A 158 13.34 14.63 12.01
C ARG A 158 14.37 14.37 10.91
N PHE A 159 14.62 13.12 10.55
CA PHE A 159 15.59 12.73 9.51
C PHE A 159 14.95 12.43 8.14
N ARG A 160 13.61 12.44 8.02
CA ARG A 160 12.92 12.02 6.79
C ARG A 160 13.05 13.03 5.64
N ASN A 161 13.15 14.33 5.94
CA ASN A 161 13.18 15.40 4.95
C ASN A 161 14.39 16.33 5.19
N LEU A 162 15.60 15.77 5.23
CA LEU A 162 16.81 16.57 5.35
C LEU A 162 17.17 17.23 4.02
N PRO A 163 17.73 18.46 4.06
CA PRO A 163 18.15 19.16 2.85
C PRO A 163 19.28 18.41 2.16
N ARG A 164 19.44 18.68 0.86
CA ARG A 164 20.45 18.05 0.00
C ARG A 164 21.88 18.26 0.54
N SER A 165 22.14 19.43 1.13
CA SER A 165 23.38 19.74 1.88
C SER A 165 23.73 18.75 3.00
N TYR A 166 22.77 18.08 3.64
CA TYR A 166 23.09 17.09 4.67
C TYR A 166 23.78 15.85 4.11
N TYR A 167 23.54 15.54 2.83
CA TYR A 167 24.12 14.40 2.14
C TYR A 167 25.41 14.74 1.38
N GLY A 168 25.88 16.00 1.43
CA GLY A 168 27.10 16.44 0.74
C GLY A 168 26.95 16.67 -0.76
N ASP A 169 25.72 16.59 -1.26
CA ASP A 169 25.39 16.74 -2.69
C ASP A 169 25.61 18.17 -3.23
N GLU A 170 25.82 19.17 -2.37
CA GLU A 170 26.11 20.57 -2.75
C GLU A 170 27.62 20.85 -2.77
N ASP A 171 28.47 19.94 -2.28
CA ASP A 171 29.92 20.16 -2.17
C ASP A 171 30.62 20.20 -3.54
N GLU A 172 30.02 19.59 -4.58
CA GLU A 172 30.51 19.60 -5.95
C GLU A 172 30.18 20.92 -6.70
N ASP A 173 29.19 21.68 -6.23
CA ASP A 173 28.74 22.92 -6.87
C ASP A 173 29.65 24.13 -6.55
N ASP A 174 30.56 24.01 -5.58
CA ASP A 174 31.50 25.08 -5.17
C ASP A 174 32.58 25.37 -6.24
N GLY A 175 32.66 24.55 -7.29
CA GLY A 175 33.56 24.75 -8.44
C GLY A 175 35.05 24.50 -8.15
N VAL A 176 35.41 24.24 -6.89
CA VAL A 176 36.77 23.87 -6.47
C VAL A 176 37.24 22.62 -7.21
N LEU A 177 36.39 21.59 -7.28
CA LEU A 177 36.68 20.34 -7.99
C LEU A 177 36.97 20.59 -9.48
N LEU A 178 36.14 21.39 -10.16
CA LEU A 178 36.34 21.75 -11.57
C LEU A 178 37.64 22.55 -11.82
N GLU A 179 38.05 23.40 -10.87
CA GLU A 179 39.32 24.11 -10.99
C GLU A 179 40.52 23.19 -10.83
N GLU A 180 40.42 22.18 -9.96
CA GLU A 180 41.47 21.17 -9.77
C GLU A 180 41.56 20.25 -10.98
N GLU A 181 40.44 19.74 -11.49
CA GLU A 181 40.37 18.95 -12.72
C GLU A 181 40.98 19.71 -13.90
N ARG A 182 40.60 20.98 -14.11
CA ARG A 182 41.18 21.81 -15.18
C ARG A 182 42.69 21.99 -15.04
N LYS A 183 43.21 22.15 -13.82
CA LYS A 183 44.66 22.28 -13.58
C LYS A 183 45.38 20.98 -13.91
N GLU A 184 44.80 19.84 -13.56
CA GLU A 184 45.36 18.53 -13.88
C GLU A 184 45.30 18.26 -15.38
N GLU A 185 44.16 18.52 -16.03
CA GLU A 185 44.01 18.42 -17.49
C GLU A 185 45.02 19.30 -18.24
N GLU A 186 45.23 20.55 -17.80
CA GLU A 186 46.25 21.41 -18.39
C GLU A 186 47.66 20.85 -18.23
N ARG A 187 47.96 20.24 -17.07
CA ARG A 187 49.26 19.63 -16.81
C ARG A 187 49.47 18.41 -17.71
N GLU A 188 48.47 17.52 -17.79
CA GLU A 188 48.48 16.37 -18.67
C GLU A 188 48.56 16.77 -20.15
N TRP A 189 47.81 17.78 -20.56
CA TRP A 189 47.85 18.33 -21.92
C TRP A 189 49.25 18.86 -22.25
N ARG A 190 49.88 19.63 -21.36
CA ARG A 190 51.24 20.14 -21.55
C ARG A 190 52.25 19.01 -21.67
N GLU A 191 52.15 18.00 -20.82
CA GLU A 191 53.03 16.82 -20.85
C GLU A 191 52.85 16.04 -22.17
N ARG A 192 51.61 15.73 -22.55
CA ARG A 192 51.29 15.04 -23.81
C ARG A 192 51.68 15.85 -25.04
N TYR A 193 51.48 17.16 -25.02
CA TYR A 193 51.89 18.06 -26.10
C TYR A 193 53.41 18.09 -26.26
N LEU A 194 54.16 18.13 -25.14
CA LEU A 194 55.62 18.04 -25.17
C LEU A 194 56.09 16.69 -25.71
N ALA A 195 55.47 15.59 -25.28
CA ALA A 195 55.77 14.26 -25.80
C ALA A 195 55.52 14.18 -27.32
N LEU A 196 54.41 14.73 -27.80
CA LEU A 196 54.08 14.77 -29.24
C LEU A 196 55.07 15.65 -30.03
N MET A 197 55.42 16.83 -29.52
CA MET A 197 56.42 17.69 -30.16
C MET A 197 57.82 17.06 -30.20
N MET A 198 58.21 16.35 -29.15
CA MET A 198 59.46 15.58 -29.11
C MET A 198 59.42 14.40 -30.09
N GLY A 199 58.29 13.70 -30.19
CA GLY A 199 58.05 12.65 -31.18
C GLY A 199 58.15 13.18 -32.62
N VAL A 200 57.42 14.25 -32.95
CA VAL A 200 57.44 14.90 -34.27
C VAL A 200 58.84 15.42 -34.61
N LYS A 201 59.58 15.98 -33.65
CA LYS A 201 60.96 16.41 -33.86
C LYS A 201 61.89 15.22 -34.11
N ARG A 202 61.69 14.09 -33.42
CA ARG A 202 62.42 12.85 -33.67
C ARG A 202 62.12 12.32 -35.07
N ASP A 203 60.86 12.35 -35.49
CA ASP A 203 60.42 11.89 -36.81
C ASP A 203 60.92 12.80 -37.95
N LEU A 204 60.89 14.12 -37.79
CA LEU A 204 61.51 15.05 -38.75
C LEU A 204 63.03 14.82 -38.85
N ARG A 205 63.70 14.63 -37.71
CA ARG A 205 65.14 14.34 -37.69
C ARG A 205 65.45 13.00 -38.35
N ARG A 206 64.54 12.02 -38.28
CA ARG A 206 64.61 10.75 -39.00
C ARG A 206 64.40 10.93 -40.50
N ARG A 207 63.48 11.82 -40.90
CA ARG A 207 63.16 12.14 -42.30
C ARG A 207 64.26 12.93 -43.01
N ASP A 208 64.87 13.91 -42.34
CA ASP A 208 66.00 14.71 -42.88
C ASP A 208 67.31 13.92 -42.90
N ALA A 209 67.45 12.91 -42.03
CA ALA A 209 68.64 12.05 -42.00
C ALA A 209 68.71 11.03 -43.14
N GLY A 210 67.68 10.91 -44.00
CA GLY A 210 67.78 10.11 -45.23
C GLY A 210 68.16 8.63 -45.02
N VAL A 211 67.85 8.05 -43.87
CA VAL A 211 68.05 6.63 -43.59
C VAL A 211 66.69 5.96 -43.52
N GLY A 212 66.33 5.30 -44.62
CA GLY A 212 65.36 4.22 -44.57
C GLY A 212 66.03 3.04 -43.90
N GLU A 213 65.57 2.68 -42.71
CA GLU A 213 65.66 1.32 -42.19
C GLU A 213 64.63 1.19 -41.07
N GLU A 214 63.78 0.19 -41.29
CA GLU A 214 62.76 -0.33 -40.38
C GLU A 214 63.47 -0.79 -39.11
N GLU A 215 63.03 -0.35 -37.94
CA GLU A 215 63.14 -1.14 -36.71
C GLU A 215 62.33 -0.48 -35.57
N GLU A 216 61.45 -1.35 -35.05
CA GLU A 216 60.65 -1.41 -33.83
C GLU A 216 60.40 -0.17 -32.94
N MET A 217 59.11 0.05 -32.69
CA MET A 217 58.59 0.83 -31.58
C MET A 217 59.01 0.18 -30.25
N ASP A 218 59.92 0.82 -29.54
CA ASP A 218 60.28 0.45 -28.17
C ASP A 218 59.17 0.92 -27.21
N ILE A 219 58.15 0.07 -27.04
CA ILE A 219 57.18 0.14 -25.94
C ILE A 219 57.81 -0.66 -24.80
N SER A 220 58.71 -0.04 -24.03
CA SER A 220 59.12 -0.58 -22.75
C SER A 220 58.16 -0.05 -21.68
N ASP A 221 57.33 -0.97 -21.20
CA ASP A 221 56.48 -0.86 -20.01
C ASP A 221 57.25 -0.17 -18.86
N ASN A 222 56.78 1.02 -18.47
CA ASN A 222 57.32 1.77 -17.34
C ASN A 222 56.60 1.31 -16.06
N GLU A 223 56.92 0.10 -15.59
CA GLU A 223 56.60 -0.33 -14.22
C GLU A 223 57.67 0.23 -13.26
N GLU A 224 57.61 1.53 -12.98
CA GLU A 224 58.25 2.11 -11.78
C GLU A 224 57.15 2.56 -10.81
N GLU A 225 57.14 1.94 -9.64
CA GLU A 225 56.25 2.21 -8.51
C GLU A 225 56.33 3.67 -8.05
N GLY A 226 55.40 4.48 -8.55
CA GLY A 226 55.05 5.77 -7.98
C GLY A 226 54.11 5.57 -6.78
N SER A 227 54.66 5.67 -5.57
CA SER A 227 53.95 5.83 -4.31
C SER A 227 52.95 7.00 -4.39
N ASN A 228 51.67 6.69 -4.58
CA ASN A 228 50.54 7.60 -4.38
C ASN A 228 49.45 6.86 -3.58
N GLY A 229 49.27 7.29 -2.32
CA GLY A 229 48.17 7.05 -1.37
C GLY A 229 47.00 6.13 -1.73
N GLY A 230 47.25 4.86 -2.03
CA GLY A 230 46.21 3.86 -2.27
C GLY A 230 45.74 3.19 -0.98
N ILE A 231 44.43 3.21 -0.75
CA ILE A 231 43.77 2.39 0.28
C ILE A 231 44.19 0.93 0.11
N GLU A 232 44.82 0.34 1.12
CA GLU A 232 45.07 -1.10 1.17
C GLU A 232 43.73 -1.83 1.34
N VAL A 233 43.11 -2.20 0.22
CA VAL A 233 41.96 -3.10 0.20
C VAL A 233 42.48 -4.49 0.57
N PRO A 234 42.02 -5.11 1.69
CA PRO A 234 42.44 -6.45 2.05
C PRO A 234 42.10 -7.41 0.92
N THR A 235 43.06 -8.25 0.52
CA THR A 235 42.86 -9.30 -0.48
C THR A 235 41.92 -10.35 0.10
N ILE A 236 40.62 -10.18 -0.15
CA ILE A 236 39.61 -11.20 0.15
C ILE A 236 39.93 -12.40 -0.75
N PRO A 237 40.17 -13.61 -0.21
CA PRO A 237 40.41 -14.78 -1.02
C PRO A 237 39.16 -15.06 -1.87
N ARG A 238 39.22 -14.76 -3.16
CA ARG A 238 38.17 -15.12 -4.11
C ARG A 238 38.30 -16.63 -4.37
N PRO A 239 37.21 -17.42 -4.27
CA PRO A 239 37.24 -18.80 -4.74
C PRO A 239 37.60 -18.81 -6.23
N SER A 240 38.29 -19.84 -6.69
CA SER A 240 38.62 -19.99 -8.12
C SER A 240 37.34 -19.93 -8.96
N PRO A 241 37.37 -19.26 -10.13
CA PRO A 241 36.18 -19.12 -10.97
C PRO A 241 35.65 -20.51 -11.35
N ILE A 242 34.39 -20.75 -11.00
CA ILE A 242 33.69 -21.99 -11.34
C ILE A 242 33.50 -22.01 -12.87
N PRO A 243 33.81 -23.12 -13.57
CA PRO A 243 33.56 -23.23 -14.99
C PRO A 243 32.09 -22.94 -15.34
N TRP A 244 31.84 -22.17 -16.40
CA TRP A 244 30.51 -21.72 -16.82
C TRP A 244 29.44 -22.83 -16.89
N LYS A 245 29.84 -24.07 -17.21
CA LYS A 245 28.91 -25.20 -17.29
C LYS A 245 28.35 -25.60 -15.92
N GLU A 246 29.17 -25.52 -14.87
CA GLU A 246 28.80 -25.86 -13.50
C GLU A 246 27.94 -24.75 -12.89
N SER A 247 28.22 -23.47 -13.20
CA SER A 247 27.37 -22.36 -12.77
C SER A 247 25.97 -22.42 -13.40
N MET A 248 25.88 -22.80 -14.68
CA MET A 248 24.60 -22.99 -15.36
C MET A 248 23.80 -24.17 -14.80
N GLN A 249 24.47 -25.27 -14.42
CA GLN A 249 23.82 -26.41 -13.76
C GLN A 249 23.32 -26.05 -12.36
N ALA A 250 24.11 -25.35 -11.56
CA ALA A 250 23.70 -24.88 -10.24
C ALA A 250 22.52 -23.90 -10.32
N LEU A 251 22.53 -23.00 -11.31
CA LEU A 251 21.41 -22.10 -11.59
C LEU A 251 20.15 -22.87 -11.98
N ALA A 252 20.27 -23.85 -12.89
CA ALA A 252 19.13 -24.70 -13.29
C ALA A 252 18.54 -25.48 -12.10
N GLN A 253 19.38 -26.02 -11.22
CA GLN A 253 18.94 -26.71 -10.01
C GLN A 253 18.25 -25.78 -8.99
N SER A 254 18.61 -24.50 -8.95
CA SER A 254 17.97 -23.51 -8.06
C SER A 254 16.52 -23.20 -8.47
N TYR A 255 16.20 -23.26 -9.77
CA TYR A 255 14.84 -23.03 -10.28
C TYR A 255 13.91 -24.23 -10.05
N ASP A 256 14.45 -25.45 -9.98
CA ASP A 256 13.66 -26.68 -9.91
C ASP A 256 13.08 -26.98 -8.51
N SER A 257 13.54 -26.27 -7.46
CA SER A 257 13.10 -26.51 -6.08
C SER A 257 11.87 -25.70 -5.64
N GLN A 258 11.43 -24.67 -6.37
CA GLN A 258 10.35 -23.77 -5.91
C GLN A 258 9.02 -23.93 -6.65
N TYR A 259 8.94 -24.75 -7.70
CA TYR A 259 7.72 -24.89 -8.51
C TYR A 259 7.25 -26.33 -8.74
N ALA A 260 7.92 -27.34 -8.17
CA ALA A 260 7.51 -28.74 -8.29
C ALA A 260 6.75 -29.22 -7.03
N GLN A 261 5.56 -28.65 -6.77
CA GLN A 261 4.51 -29.34 -6.02
C GLN A 261 3.17 -29.20 -6.76
N PRO A 262 2.63 -30.28 -7.35
CA PRO A 262 1.24 -30.32 -7.77
C PRO A 262 0.41 -30.89 -6.61
N GLU A 263 -0.36 -30.04 -5.94
CA GLU A 263 -1.45 -30.48 -5.06
C GLU A 263 -2.70 -30.69 -5.91
N ASP A 264 -3.28 -31.89 -5.82
CA ASP A 264 -4.43 -32.35 -6.58
C ASP A 264 -5.70 -31.47 -6.41
N ALA A 265 -6.29 -31.07 -7.55
CA ALA A 265 -7.68 -30.61 -7.61
C ALA A 265 -8.38 -31.20 -8.84
N SER A 266 -8.90 -32.42 -8.67
CA SER A 266 -9.84 -33.06 -9.59
C SER A 266 -11.26 -32.47 -9.42
N SER A 267 -11.85 -32.18 -10.58
CA SER A 267 -13.28 -32.25 -10.92
C SER A 267 -14.25 -31.25 -10.29
N THR A 268 -14.68 -30.28 -11.10
CA THR A 268 -16.11 -30.11 -11.45
C THR A 268 -16.29 -29.10 -12.59
N LEU A 269 -17.06 -29.52 -13.60
CA LEU A 269 -17.77 -28.70 -14.60
C LEU A 269 -16.91 -28.01 -15.69
N GLU A 270 -17.31 -27.85 -16.94
CA GLU A 270 -18.29 -28.47 -17.82
C GLU A 270 -17.95 -27.90 -19.21
N SER A 271 -18.11 -28.68 -20.27
CA SER A 271 -17.77 -28.34 -21.65
C SER A 271 -18.49 -27.09 -22.19
N GLY A 272 -17.73 -26.13 -22.72
CA GLY A 272 -18.25 -24.96 -23.43
C GLY A 272 -17.36 -24.54 -24.59
N LYS A 273 -17.65 -25.06 -25.79
CA LYS A 273 -17.10 -24.66 -27.10
C LYS A 273 -17.24 -23.15 -27.34
N ARG A 274 -16.16 -22.47 -27.70
CA ARG A 274 -16.16 -21.09 -28.20
C ARG A 274 -16.49 -21.10 -29.71
N PRO A 275 -17.46 -20.31 -30.21
CA PRO A 275 -17.83 -20.29 -31.62
C PRO A 275 -16.94 -19.36 -32.44
N GLN A 276 -16.79 -19.74 -33.71
CA GLN A 276 -16.37 -18.89 -34.83
C GLN A 276 -17.41 -17.80 -35.06
N GLU A 277 -16.96 -16.58 -35.36
CA GLU A 277 -17.82 -15.53 -35.92
C GLU A 277 -17.43 -15.31 -37.38
N GLU A 278 -18.47 -15.39 -38.23
CA GLU A 278 -18.45 -15.20 -39.67
C GLU A 278 -18.30 -13.72 -40.03
N GLU A 279 -17.51 -13.47 -41.07
CA GLU A 279 -17.47 -12.22 -41.82
C GLU A 279 -18.71 -12.12 -42.73
N VAL A 280 -19.40 -10.97 -42.70
CA VAL A 280 -20.26 -10.50 -43.82
C VAL A 280 -20.05 -9.00 -44.02
N GLU A 281 -19.31 -8.72 -45.09
CA GLU A 281 -19.44 -7.68 -46.14
C GLU A 281 -19.95 -6.25 -45.82
N GLU A 282 -19.18 -5.25 -46.25
CA GLU A 282 -19.75 -4.10 -46.97
C GLU A 282 -18.80 -3.60 -48.08
N GLU A 283 -19.29 -3.67 -49.32
CA GLU A 283 -18.69 -3.09 -50.52
C GLU A 283 -18.77 -1.55 -50.52
N GLY A 284 -17.68 -0.89 -50.91
CA GLY A 284 -17.64 0.57 -51.09
C GLY A 284 -16.70 0.99 -52.21
N GLY A 285 -17.10 0.76 -53.47
CA GLY A 285 -16.36 1.14 -54.66
C GLY A 285 -16.35 2.65 -54.96
N GLY A 286 -15.22 3.33 -54.70
CA GLY A 286 -14.98 4.73 -55.07
C GLY A 286 -14.38 4.89 -56.46
N LYS A 287 -15.21 5.24 -57.46
CA LYS A 287 -14.81 5.59 -58.83
C LYS A 287 -14.07 6.93 -58.87
N ARG A 288 -12.91 6.95 -59.56
CA ARG A 288 -12.18 8.15 -59.96
C ARG A 288 -12.88 8.83 -61.14
N GLN A 289 -13.22 10.11 -61.02
CA GLN A 289 -13.54 11.00 -62.14
C GLN A 289 -12.56 12.18 -62.18
N LYS A 290 -12.18 12.54 -63.41
CA LYS A 290 -11.10 13.45 -63.79
C LYS A 290 -11.70 14.78 -64.26
N GLY A 291 -11.22 15.90 -63.74
CA GLY A 291 -11.51 17.24 -64.27
C GLY A 291 -10.61 17.61 -65.46
N PRO A 292 -11.03 18.51 -66.36
CA PRO A 292 -10.29 18.89 -67.56
C PRO A 292 -9.40 20.13 -67.33
N SER A 293 -8.19 20.14 -67.92
CA SER A 293 -7.15 21.20 -67.90
C SER A 293 -6.47 21.43 -66.54
N GLY A 294 -5.15 21.37 -66.34
CA GLY A 294 -4.01 21.30 -67.24
C GLY A 294 -2.88 22.18 -66.70
N GLN A 295 -2.08 21.72 -65.72
CA GLN A 295 -0.67 22.12 -65.52
C GLN A 295 0.07 21.27 -64.46
N VAL A 296 1.39 21.37 -64.50
CA VAL A 296 2.40 20.33 -64.22
C VAL A 296 3.26 20.68 -62.99
N ILE A 297 3.40 19.70 -62.08
CA ILE A 297 4.56 19.24 -61.28
C ILE A 297 5.55 20.28 -60.71
N SER A 298 5.85 20.16 -59.41
CA SER A 298 7.25 20.06 -58.97
C SER A 298 7.40 19.07 -57.81
N THR A 299 7.99 17.93 -58.16
CA THR A 299 8.62 16.93 -57.31
C THR A 299 9.76 17.56 -56.50
N THR A 300 9.86 17.27 -55.21
CA THR A 300 11.16 17.01 -54.56
C THR A 300 11.03 15.90 -53.53
N GLN A 301 11.55 14.75 -53.95
CA GLN A 301 12.36 13.81 -53.19
C GLN A 301 11.72 13.08 -52.00
N ALA A 302 11.54 11.78 -52.27
CA ALA A 302 11.35 10.73 -51.31
C ALA A 302 12.62 10.53 -50.47
N GLU A 303 12.44 10.47 -49.16
CA GLU A 303 13.30 9.74 -48.24
C GLU A 303 12.45 8.64 -47.58
N ALA A 304 13.07 7.48 -47.40
CA ALA A 304 12.43 6.22 -47.04
C ALA A 304 11.67 6.30 -45.69
N PRO A 305 10.49 5.66 -45.55
CA PRO A 305 9.80 5.60 -44.27
C PRO A 305 10.59 4.69 -43.32
N THR A 306 11.20 5.28 -42.30
CA THR A 306 11.71 4.55 -41.15
C THR A 306 10.55 3.87 -40.42
N VAL A 307 10.75 2.60 -40.08
CA VAL A 307 9.77 1.64 -39.54
C VAL A 307 9.32 1.99 -38.09
N ALA A 308 9.52 3.22 -37.64
CA ALA A 308 9.25 3.65 -36.26
C ALA A 308 7.77 4.00 -35.97
N MET A 309 6.90 4.06 -36.98
CA MET A 309 5.50 4.51 -36.81
C MET A 309 4.45 3.39 -36.66
N VAL A 310 4.84 2.14 -36.40
CA VAL A 310 3.85 1.01 -36.35
C VAL A 310 3.50 0.56 -34.92
N TYR A 311 4.09 1.13 -33.87
CA TYR A 311 3.73 0.81 -32.48
C TYR A 311 3.58 2.03 -31.55
N SER A 312 3.19 3.18 -32.07
CA SER A 312 2.75 4.29 -31.23
C SER A 312 1.29 4.06 -30.82
N ILE A 313 1.10 3.51 -29.61
CA ILE A 313 -0.23 3.32 -28.97
C ILE A 313 -0.90 4.67 -28.67
N PHE A 314 -0.11 5.75 -28.62
CA PHE A 314 -0.55 7.11 -28.35
C PHE A 314 -0.65 7.91 -29.64
N SER A 315 -1.77 8.60 -29.82
CA SER A 315 -1.96 9.58 -30.88
C SER A 315 -1.07 10.81 -30.64
N GLY A 316 -0.81 11.61 -31.66
CA GLY A 316 -0.05 12.86 -31.51
C GLY A 316 -0.70 13.86 -30.53
N GLU A 317 -1.99 13.70 -30.21
CA GLU A 317 -2.70 14.46 -29.18
C GLU A 317 -2.39 13.95 -27.77
N ASP A 318 -2.23 12.64 -27.58
CA ASP A 318 -1.92 12.02 -26.27
C ASP A 318 -0.49 12.35 -25.80
N LEU A 319 0.40 12.70 -26.73
CA LEU A 319 1.77 13.13 -26.45
C LEU A 319 1.86 14.63 -26.13
N GLN A 320 0.76 15.39 -26.22
CA GLN A 320 0.76 16.79 -25.81
C GLN A 320 0.75 16.91 -24.29
N HIS A 321 1.49 17.90 -23.78
CA HIS A 321 1.44 18.23 -22.36
C HIS A 321 0.00 18.64 -22.00
N PRO A 322 -0.51 18.22 -20.83
CA PRO A 322 -1.83 18.67 -20.39
C PRO A 322 -1.82 20.20 -20.30
N ALA A 323 -2.87 20.83 -20.82
CA ALA A 323 -3.01 22.29 -20.74
C ALA A 323 -3.16 22.69 -19.27
N ILE A 324 -2.08 23.22 -18.68
CA ILE A 324 -2.09 23.74 -17.31
C ILE A 324 -2.77 25.11 -17.36
N PRO A 325 -3.92 25.31 -16.71
CA PRO A 325 -4.58 26.61 -16.69
C PRO A 325 -3.70 27.64 -15.97
N ASP A 326 -3.64 28.85 -16.51
CA ASP A 326 -2.96 29.98 -15.87
C ASP A 326 -3.51 30.24 -14.45
N ARG A 327 -2.72 30.91 -13.61
CA ARG A 327 -3.08 31.21 -12.21
C ARG A 327 -4.48 31.84 -12.07
N GLU A 328 -4.85 32.75 -12.96
CA GLU A 328 -6.17 33.38 -12.96
C GLU A 328 -7.31 32.38 -13.29
N ALA A 329 -7.05 31.42 -14.16
CA ALA A 329 -8.00 30.38 -14.51
C ALA A 329 -8.19 29.39 -13.34
N ILE A 330 -7.12 29.06 -12.62
CA ILE A 330 -7.17 28.26 -11.39
C ILE A 330 -7.99 28.99 -10.31
N GLU A 331 -7.74 30.27 -10.09
CA GLU A 331 -8.48 31.08 -9.11
C GLU A 331 -9.98 31.13 -9.43
N LYS A 332 -10.35 31.27 -10.71
CA LYS A 332 -11.75 31.21 -11.16
C LYS A 332 -12.38 29.84 -10.93
N MET A 333 -11.66 28.75 -11.21
CA MET A 333 -12.16 27.39 -10.95
C MET A 333 -12.39 27.14 -9.47
N ILE A 334 -11.46 27.57 -8.61
CA ILE A 334 -11.59 27.45 -7.15
C ILE A 334 -12.81 28.25 -6.66
N LEU A 335 -13.00 29.47 -7.16
CA LEU A 335 -14.15 30.31 -6.79
C LEU A 335 -15.47 29.64 -7.21
N GLN A 336 -15.54 29.08 -8.43
CA GLN A 336 -16.72 28.35 -8.90
C GLN A 336 -17.01 27.10 -8.07
N ALA A 337 -15.98 26.31 -7.72
CA ALA A 337 -16.12 25.13 -6.87
C ALA A 337 -16.63 25.51 -5.47
N LYS A 338 -16.08 26.57 -4.86
CA LYS A 338 -16.51 27.08 -3.56
C LYS A 338 -17.95 27.60 -3.60
N LYS A 339 -18.33 28.29 -4.67
CA LYS A 339 -19.72 28.74 -4.90
C LYS A 339 -20.68 27.56 -5.07
N ARG A 340 -20.27 26.50 -5.77
CA ARG A 340 -21.06 25.27 -5.92
C ARG A 340 -21.24 24.55 -4.60
N GLN A 341 -20.18 24.44 -3.80
CA GLN A 341 -20.23 23.84 -2.46
C GLN A 341 -21.16 24.63 -1.53
N LEU A 342 -21.01 25.96 -1.46
CA LEU A 342 -21.92 26.80 -0.68
C LEU A 342 -23.37 26.69 -1.16
N LYS A 343 -23.60 26.59 -2.48
CA LYS A 343 -24.94 26.36 -3.01
C LYS A 343 -25.50 24.99 -2.55
N GLN A 344 -24.69 23.94 -2.54
CA GLN A 344 -25.10 22.63 -2.02
C GLN A 344 -25.42 22.68 -0.52
N GLU A 345 -24.60 23.36 0.26
CA GLU A 345 -24.77 23.50 1.71
C GLU A 345 -26.01 24.31 2.09
N TYR A 346 -26.30 25.40 1.37
CA TYR A 346 -27.36 26.34 1.75
C TYR A 346 -28.69 26.15 0.99
N VAL A 347 -28.66 25.67 -0.26
CA VAL A 347 -29.86 25.51 -1.09
C VAL A 347 -30.31 24.04 -1.14
N GLY A 348 -29.47 23.10 -0.69
CA GLY A 348 -29.71 21.67 -0.87
C GLY A 348 -29.51 21.24 -2.32
N SER A 349 -29.23 19.95 -2.55
CA SER A 349 -29.12 19.40 -3.90
C SER A 349 -30.51 19.39 -4.56
N SER A 350 -30.79 20.36 -5.42
CA SER A 350 -31.86 20.18 -6.42
C SER A 350 -31.39 19.29 -7.55
#